data_AF-A0A2E5JZI0-F1
#
_entry.id   AF-A0A2E5JZI0-F1
#
_cell.length_a   1.000
_cell.length_b   1.000
_cell.length_c   1.000
_cell.angle_alpha   90.00
_cell.angle_beta   90.00
_cell.angle_gamma   90.00
#
_symmetry.space_group_name_H-M   'P 1'
#
loop_
_entity.id
_entity.type
_entity.pdbx_description
1 polymer ?
#
loop_
_entity_poly.entity_id
_entity_poly.type
_entity_poly.pdbx_seq_one_letter_code
_entity_poly.pdbx_strand_id
1 'polypeptide(L)' 'MDGVNLIPYLTGEKTAAPHRTLFWSIGPNKAVRMGKWKLVKSGKNPCLFDLSKDISETNNLAKEKPD' A
#
# COMPACT_ATOMS: atom_id res chain seq x y z
N MET A 1 -6.27 -16.01 -9.41
CA MET A 1 -5.39 -15.11 -10.19
C MET A 1 -5.59 -13.71 -9.63
N ASP A 2 -4.54 -13.08 -9.13
CA ASP A 2 -4.60 -11.78 -8.45
C ASP A 2 -4.22 -10.60 -9.35
N GLY A 3 -3.75 -10.87 -10.57
CA GLY A 3 -3.46 -9.86 -11.58
C GLY A 3 -4.73 -9.40 -12.30
N VAL A 4 -4.83 -8.08 -12.55
CA VAL A 4 -5.91 -7.51 -13.37
C VAL A 4 -5.34 -7.01 -14.70
N ASN A 5 -6.16 -7.02 -15.74
CA ASN A 5 -5.79 -6.42 -17.01
C ASN A 5 -5.69 -4.89 -16.85
N LEU A 6 -4.51 -4.32 -17.07
CA LEU A 6 -4.23 -2.90 -16.91
C LEU A 6 -4.65 -2.06 -18.13
N ILE A 7 -4.83 -2.66 -19.31
CA ILE A 7 -5.20 -1.93 -20.54
C ILE A 7 -6.41 -1.00 -20.35
N PRO A 8 -7.57 -1.43 -19.83
CA PRO A 8 -8.74 -0.55 -19.64
C PRO A 8 -8.50 0.61 -18.66
N TYR A 9 -7.51 0.48 -17.77
CA TYR A 9 -7.14 1.55 -16.83
C TYR A 9 -6.21 2.58 -17.47
N LEU A 10 -5.36 2.13 -18.42
CA LEU A 10 -4.46 2.99 -19.18
C LEU A 10 -5.18 3.73 -20.31
N THR A 11 -6.20 3.11 -20.91
CA THR A 11 -7.02 3.72 -21.98
C THR A 11 -8.10 4.67 -21.45
N GLY A 12 -8.28 4.75 -20.13
CA GLY A 12 -9.29 5.60 -19.50
C GLY A 12 -10.71 5.03 -19.49
N GLU A 13 -10.90 3.79 -19.98
CA GLU A 13 -12.19 3.08 -19.89
C GLU A 13 -12.60 2.77 -18.44
N LYS A 14 -11.61 2.62 -17.55
CA LYS A 14 -11.80 2.49 -16.10
C LYS A 14 -10.95 3.51 -15.36
N THR A 15 -11.60 4.38 -14.60
CA THR A 15 -10.94 5.45 -13.82
C THR A 15 -10.63 5.07 -12.37
N ALA A 16 -11.22 3.97 -11.88
CA ALA A 16 -10.94 3.45 -10.55
C ALA A 16 -9.55 2.79 -10.48
N ALA A 17 -8.98 2.67 -9.29
CA ALA A 17 -7.71 1.96 -9.12
C ALA A 17 -7.86 0.46 -9.53
N PRO A 18 -6.89 -0.10 -10.27
CA PRO A 18 -6.92 -1.50 -10.72
C PRO A 18 -6.94 -2.50 -9.56
N HIS A 19 -6.33 -2.12 -8.44
CA HIS A 19 -6.28 -2.92 -7.23
C HIS A 19 -6.74 -2.11 -6.03
N ARG A 20 -7.61 -2.71 -5.22
CA ARG A 20 -8.03 -2.14 -3.92
C ARG A 20 -6.88 -2.23 -2.89
N THR A 21 -6.17 -3.34 -2.90
CA THR A 21 -5.07 -3.63 -1.98
C THR A 21 -3.95 -4.33 -2.73
N LEU A 22 -2.71 -3.92 -2.46
CA LEU A 22 -1.50 -4.53 -2.97
C LEU A 22 -0.70 -5.11 -1.81
N PHE A 23 -0.12 -6.28 -2.02
CA PHE A 23 0.64 -7.02 -1.02
C PHE A 23 2.06 -7.29 -1.52
N TRP A 24 3.04 -7.11 -0.65
CA TRP A 24 4.42 -7.51 -0.88
C TRP A 24 4.90 -8.35 0.30
N SER A 25 5.68 -9.38 0.01
CA SER A 25 6.29 -10.24 1.01
C SER A 25 7.69 -10.60 0.58
N ILE A 26 8.69 -10.23 1.37
CA ILE A 26 10.10 -10.56 1.15
C ILE A 26 10.72 -11.05 2.47
N GLY A 27 10.82 -12.36 2.62
CA GLY A 27 11.29 -13.00 3.85
C GLY A 27 10.47 -12.56 5.09
N PRO A 28 11.09 -11.98 6.13
CA PRO A 28 10.39 -11.50 7.33
C PRO A 28 9.65 -10.17 7.10
N ASN A 29 9.90 -9.49 5.98
CA ASN A 29 9.33 -8.19 5.70
C ASN A 29 8.05 -8.34 4.90
N LYS A 30 6.99 -7.66 5.33
CA LYS A 30 5.70 -7.65 4.65
C LYS A 30 5.24 -6.21 4.47
N ALA A 31 4.61 -5.91 3.36
CA ALA A 31 3.98 -4.62 3.16
C ALA A 31 2.61 -4.76 2.51
N VAL A 32 1.70 -3.88 2.90
CA VAL A 32 0.34 -3.79 2.36
C VAL A 32 0.10 -2.34 2.00
N ARG A 33 -0.40 -2.09 0.78
CA ARG A 33 -0.87 -0.76 0.36
C ARG A 33 -2.35 -0.83 0.08
N MET A 34 -3.12 0.04 0.73
CA MET A 34 -4.55 0.19 0.53
C MET A 34 -4.87 1.67 0.30
N GLY A 35 -5.10 2.02 -0.98
CA GLY A 35 -5.25 3.42 -1.39
C GLY A 35 -4.02 4.26 -1.02
N LYS A 36 -4.22 5.23 -0.12
CA LYS A 36 -3.18 6.13 0.39
C LYS A 36 -2.35 5.54 1.54
N TRP A 37 -2.85 4.53 2.21
CA TRP A 37 -2.17 3.93 3.36
C TRP A 37 -1.19 2.86 2.90
N LYS A 38 0.01 2.88 3.49
CA LYS A 38 1.00 1.83 3.35
C LYS A 38 1.42 1.34 4.74
N LEU A 39 1.18 0.07 5.01
CA LEU A 39 1.65 -0.61 6.20
C LEU A 39 2.87 -1.43 5.83
N VAL A 40 3.98 -1.24 6.54
CA VAL A 40 5.20 -2.03 6.38
C VAL A 40 5.50 -2.69 7.71
N LYS A 41 5.71 -3.99 7.71
CA LYS A 41 6.10 -4.77 8.88
C LYS A 41 7.50 -5.33 8.64
N SER A 42 8.46 -4.82 9.39
CA SER A 42 9.82 -5.37 9.45
C SER A 42 9.98 -6.11 10.78
N GLY A 43 9.89 -7.44 10.75
CA GLY A 43 9.88 -8.27 11.95
C GLY A 43 8.69 -7.97 12.88
N LYS A 44 8.97 -7.44 14.08
CA LYS A 44 7.95 -7.08 15.09
C LYS A 44 7.52 -5.61 15.04
N ASN A 45 8.15 -4.79 14.21
CA ASN A 45 7.89 -3.36 14.16
C ASN A 45 6.98 -3.02 12.97
N PRO A 46 5.70 -2.70 13.20
CA PRO A 46 4.84 -2.13 12.18
C PRO A 46 5.14 -0.63 12.01
N CYS A 47 5.14 -0.19 10.76
CA CYS A 47 5.20 1.20 10.36
C CYS A 47 4.03 1.50 9.43
N LEU A 48 3.30 2.58 9.70
CA LEU A 48 2.14 3.00 8.92
C LEU A 48 2.44 4.37 8.32
N PHE A 49 2.26 4.51 7.02
CA PHE A 49 2.53 5.73 6.27
C PHE A 49 1.30 6.15 5.46
N ASP A 50 1.05 7.46 5.38
CA ASP A 50 0.07 8.05 4.45
C ASP A 50 0.82 8.59 3.22
N LEU A 51 0.87 7.79 2.15
CA LEU A 51 1.56 8.12 0.89
C LEU A 51 0.94 9.33 0.15
N SER A 52 -0.27 9.77 0.52
CA SER A 52 -0.83 11.00 -0.05
C SER A 52 -0.19 12.26 0.53
N LYS A 53 0.42 12.17 1.71
CA LYS A 53 1.06 13.28 2.43
C LYS A 53 2.58 13.11 2.54
N ASP A 54 3.04 11.87 2.58
CA ASP A 54 4.43 11.50 2.82
C ASP A 54 4.85 10.37 1.87
N ILE A 55 5.19 10.74 0.65
CA ILE A 55 5.70 9.81 -0.37
C ILE A 55 7.09 9.25 0.01
N SER A 56 7.82 9.97 0.86
CA SER A 56 9.15 9.59 1.36
C SER A 56 9.14 8.60 2.52
N GLU A 57 7.96 8.25 3.06
CA GLU A 57 7.81 7.30 4.17
C GLU A 57 8.65 7.70 5.41
N THR A 58 8.69 8.99 5.71
CA THR A 58 9.46 9.56 6.82
C THR A 58 8.69 9.64 8.13
N ASN A 59 7.36 9.76 8.08
CA ASN A 59 6.51 9.90 9.26
C ASN A 59 5.75 8.61 9.57
N ASN A 60 6.19 7.90 10.62
CA ASN A 60 5.56 6.66 11.04
C ASN A 60 4.34 6.91 11.96
N LEU A 61 3.15 6.70 11.40
CA LEU A 61 1.86 6.86 12.07
C LEU A 61 1.41 5.59 12.81
N ALA A 62 2.20 4.50 12.83
CA ALA A 62 1.76 3.22 13.43
C ALA A 62 1.45 3.33 14.92
N LYS A 63 2.12 4.24 15.64
CA LYS A 63 1.84 4.50 17.05
C LYS A 63 0.63 5.41 17.25
N GLU A 64 0.35 6.29 16.29
CA GLU A 64 -0.75 7.26 16.35
C GLU A 64 -2.08 6.68 15.85
N LYS A 65 -2.03 5.55 15.13
CA LYS A 65 -3.18 4.84 14.56
C LYS A 65 -3.06 3.34 14.83
N PRO A 66 -3.37 2.87 16.06
CA PRO A 66 -3.28 1.45 16.42
C PRO A 66 -4.47 0.59 15.95
N ASP A 67 -5.58 1.21 15.55
CA ASP A 67 -6.82 0.57 15.04
C ASP A 67 -6.67 -0.03 13.63
#